data_AF-A0A0Q7PTB0-F1
#
_entry.id   AF-A0A0Q7PTB0-F1
#
_cell.length_a   1.000
_cell.length_b   1.000
_cell.length_c   1.000
_cell.angle_alpha   90.00
_cell.angle_beta   90.00
_cell.angle_gamma   90.00
#
_symmetry.space_group_name_H-M   'P 1'
#
loop_
_entity.id
_entity.type
_entity.pdbx_description
1 polymer ?
#
loop_
_entity_poly.entity_id
_entity_poly.type
_entity_poly.pdbx_seq_one_letter_code
_entity_poly.pdbx_strand_id
1 'polypeptide(L)'
;MKLQRMFQAWLATALLLATGLAFAAGGNDHVEPGTGIAFGSFDITDSDLAVTHVVLMRIKPTRMYMGSGGEKATVTYNHGEFYSANLTPGIYSLIGFFSGNKFFALDARPGDKAFTVEAGRAAYAGSYKLVLAKGGLFRRDKGTFEPITSYEEEGRLLHWLAQELKGSGWAAIVNARMTETGRK
;
A
#
# COMPACT_ATOMS: atom_id res chain seq x y z
N MET A 1 9.87 13.61 74.28
CA MET A 1 9.87 15.09 74.15
C MET A 1 9.75 15.47 72.68
N LYS A 2 8.70 16.23 72.35
CA LYS A 2 8.46 17.20 71.24
C LYS A 2 9.30 17.04 69.95
N LEU A 3 8.70 16.70 68.80
CA LEU A 3 7.83 17.53 67.92
C LEU A 3 8.64 18.51 67.04
N GLN A 4 8.44 18.37 65.71
CA GLN A 4 8.49 19.39 64.62
C GLN A 4 9.38 18.94 63.45
N ARG A 5 9.09 19.19 62.18
CA ARG A 5 7.90 19.52 61.37
C ARG A 5 8.47 19.65 59.95
N MET A 6 7.67 19.33 58.92
CA MET A 6 7.79 19.84 57.54
C MET A 6 9.00 19.29 56.75
N PHE A 7 8.91 18.85 55.49
CA PHE A 7 8.08 19.29 54.37
C PHE A 7 7.72 18.08 53.50
N GLN A 8 6.44 17.94 53.18
CA GLN A 8 5.97 17.19 52.02
C GLN A 8 6.35 17.99 50.77
N ALA A 9 7.01 17.35 49.81
CA ALA A 9 6.96 17.77 48.41
C ALA A 9 6.60 16.53 47.58
N TRP A 10 5.32 16.51 47.20
CA TRP A 10 4.76 15.59 46.23
C TRP A 10 5.48 15.74 44.90
N LEU A 11 5.98 14.63 44.33
CA LEU A 11 6.25 14.55 42.90
C LEU A 11 5.45 13.38 42.33
N ALA A 12 4.22 13.69 41.91
CA ALA A 12 3.41 12.80 41.09
C ALA A 12 3.99 12.82 39.67
N THR A 13 4.87 11.86 39.37
CA THR A 13 5.30 11.61 37.98
C THR A 13 4.22 10.80 37.29
N ALA A 14 3.25 11.51 36.72
CA ALA A 14 2.30 10.94 35.77
C ALA A 14 3.05 10.54 34.50
N LEU A 15 3.44 9.27 34.40
CA LEU A 15 3.99 8.69 33.19
C LEU A 15 2.82 8.37 32.25
N LEU A 16 2.39 9.39 31.48
CA LEU A 16 1.60 9.24 30.27
C LEU A 16 2.46 8.53 29.21
N LEU A 17 2.60 7.22 29.33
CA LEU A 17 3.14 6.40 28.27
C LEU A 17 2.04 6.09 27.26
N ALA A 18 2.15 6.81 26.14
CA ALA A 18 1.75 6.36 24.82
C ALA A 18 0.35 5.73 24.74
N THR A 19 -0.66 6.58 24.66
CA THR A 19 -1.71 6.35 23.67
C THR A 19 -1.04 6.29 22.30
N GLY A 20 -0.55 5.10 21.95
CA GLY A 20 -0.36 4.74 20.56
C GLY A 20 -1.74 4.86 19.92
N LEU A 21 -2.01 6.03 19.35
CA LEU A 21 -2.98 6.17 18.29
C LEU A 21 -2.44 5.32 17.14
N ALA A 22 -2.61 4.01 17.25
CA ALA A 22 -2.86 3.19 16.10
C ALA A 22 -4.13 3.79 15.50
N PHE A 23 -3.96 4.73 14.59
CA PHE A 23 -4.91 4.89 13.50
C PHE A 23 -4.86 3.57 12.74
N ALA A 24 -5.51 2.54 13.29
CA ALA A 24 -6.11 1.55 12.45
C ALA A 24 -7.10 2.36 11.62
N ALA A 25 -6.69 2.66 10.40
CA ALA A 25 -7.57 3.10 9.36
C ALA A 25 -8.52 1.93 9.07
N GLY A 26 -9.37 1.58 10.03
CA GLY A 26 -10.61 0.86 9.80
C GLY A 26 -11.53 1.83 9.09
N GLY A 27 -11.15 2.22 7.88
CA GLY A 27 -12.07 2.78 6.93
C GLY A 27 -13.19 1.77 6.82
N ASN A 28 -14.41 2.22 7.03
CA ASN A 28 -15.58 1.47 6.61
C ASN A 28 -15.53 1.43 5.08
N ASP A 29 -14.65 0.58 4.52
CA ASP A 29 -14.48 0.35 3.09
C ASP A 29 -15.72 -0.39 2.62
N HIS A 30 -16.78 0.39 2.44
CA HIS A 30 -18.04 -0.05 1.89
C HIS A 30 -17.79 -0.49 0.46
N VAL A 31 -18.31 -1.68 0.13
CA VAL A 31 -18.22 -2.23 -1.22
C VAL A 31 -19.24 -1.50 -2.08
N GLU A 32 -18.75 -0.71 -3.03
CA GLU A 32 -19.61 -0.12 -4.05
C GLU A 32 -20.05 -1.21 -5.05
N PRO A 33 -21.35 -1.36 -5.33
CA PRO A 33 -21.83 -2.35 -6.30
C PRO A 33 -21.18 -2.16 -7.67
N GLY A 34 -20.73 -3.27 -8.27
CA GLY A 34 -20.12 -3.26 -9.60
C GLY A 34 -18.65 -2.84 -9.65
N THR A 35 -17.99 -2.65 -8.51
CA THR A 35 -16.57 -2.31 -8.43
C THR A 35 -15.69 -3.51 -8.06
N GLY A 36 -14.37 -3.38 -8.19
CA GLY A 36 -13.37 -4.35 -7.77
C GLY A 36 -12.33 -3.75 -6.82
N ILE A 37 -11.38 -4.58 -6.38
CA ILE A 37 -10.25 -4.16 -5.53
C ILE A 37 -8.93 -4.58 -6.21
N ALA A 38 -7.89 -3.75 -6.12
CA ALA A 38 -6.54 -4.10 -6.53
C ALA A 38 -5.56 -4.04 -5.36
N PHE A 39 -4.53 -4.88 -5.38
CA PHE A 39 -3.51 -4.93 -4.32
C PHE A 39 -2.14 -5.32 -4.87
N GLY A 40 -1.07 -4.97 -4.14
CA GLY A 40 0.31 -5.28 -4.52
C GLY A 40 1.32 -4.80 -3.48
N SER A 41 2.60 -4.83 -3.83
CA SER A 41 3.66 -4.33 -2.95
C SER A 41 4.86 -3.73 -3.69
N PHE A 42 5.58 -2.86 -3.00
CA PHE A 42 6.93 -2.43 -3.34
C PHE A 42 7.88 -2.85 -2.23
N ASP A 43 8.80 -3.78 -2.52
CA ASP A 43 9.90 -4.08 -1.60
C ASP A 43 10.95 -2.98 -1.71
N ILE A 44 11.01 -2.15 -0.67
CA ILE A 44 11.96 -1.05 -0.53
C ILE A 44 12.91 -1.26 0.65
N THR A 45 13.04 -2.50 1.15
CA THR A 45 13.77 -2.84 2.38
C THR A 45 15.26 -2.48 2.31
N ASP A 46 15.84 -2.49 1.10
CA ASP A 46 17.24 -2.11 0.86
C ASP A 46 17.44 -0.58 0.72
N SER A 47 16.45 0.23 1.11
CA SER A 47 16.48 1.70 1.02
C SER A 47 15.96 2.38 2.29
N ASP A 48 16.31 3.66 2.46
CA ASP A 48 15.78 4.56 3.50
C ASP A 48 14.50 5.29 3.06
N LEU A 49 13.92 4.89 1.93
CA LEU A 49 12.72 5.49 1.37
C LEU A 49 11.47 5.02 2.12
N ALA A 50 10.36 5.71 1.88
CA ALA A 50 9.05 5.31 2.35
C ALA A 50 8.04 5.42 1.22
N VAL A 51 7.25 4.38 0.97
CA VAL A 51 6.11 4.49 0.06
C VAL A 51 5.06 5.37 0.74
N THR A 52 4.75 6.52 0.17
CA THR A 52 3.70 7.41 0.68
C THR A 52 2.43 7.28 -0.15
N HIS A 53 2.55 7.23 -1.47
CA HIS A 53 1.42 7.13 -2.39
C HIS A 53 1.77 6.20 -3.55
N VAL A 54 0.89 5.28 -3.87
CA VAL A 54 1.00 4.43 -5.06
C VAL A 54 0.14 5.03 -6.18
N VAL A 55 0.62 4.96 -7.41
CA VAL A 55 -0.10 5.48 -8.58
C VAL A 55 -0.55 4.33 -9.45
N LEU A 56 -1.86 4.08 -9.46
CA LEU A 56 -2.54 3.25 -10.45
C LEU A 56 -3.14 4.15 -11.54
N MET A 57 -3.09 3.69 -12.79
CA MET A 57 -3.70 4.39 -13.90
C MET A 57 -4.56 3.44 -14.72
N ARG A 58 -5.84 3.79 -14.90
CA ARG A 58 -6.74 3.08 -15.81
C ARG A 58 -6.34 3.35 -17.25
N ILE A 59 -6.10 2.29 -18.02
CA ILE A 59 -5.78 2.34 -19.44
C ILE A 59 -7.09 2.40 -20.21
N LYS A 60 -7.32 3.51 -20.91
CA LYS A 60 -8.42 3.64 -21.88
C LYS A 60 -7.88 3.36 -23.29
N PRO A 61 -8.55 2.56 -24.12
CA PRO A 61 -8.11 2.26 -25.48
C PRO A 61 -8.11 3.48 -26.42
N THR A 62 -8.71 4.61 -26.02
CA THR A 62 -8.77 5.84 -26.81
C THR A 62 -8.00 6.99 -26.17
N ARG A 63 -6.82 7.28 -26.76
CA ARG A 63 -5.92 8.43 -26.57
C ARG A 63 -5.30 8.55 -25.16
N MET A 64 -3.97 8.42 -25.14
CA MET A 64 -3.09 8.81 -24.04
C MET A 64 -3.40 10.25 -23.61
N TYR A 65 -4.18 10.43 -22.55
CA TYR A 65 -4.24 11.69 -21.84
C TYR A 65 -3.17 11.65 -20.76
N MET A 66 -2.09 12.41 -20.95
CA MET A 66 -1.31 12.94 -19.85
C MET A 66 -2.20 13.97 -19.13
N GLY A 67 -3.02 13.49 -18.19
CA GLY A 67 -3.93 14.29 -17.39
C GLY A 67 -4.21 13.59 -16.07
N SER A 68 -4.22 14.35 -14.98
CA SER A 68 -4.32 13.93 -13.57
C SER A 68 -5.62 13.22 -13.16
N GLY A 69 -6.37 12.66 -14.11
CA GLY A 69 -7.70 12.06 -13.93
C GLY A 69 -7.73 10.54 -13.94
N GLY A 70 -6.65 9.89 -13.49
CA GLY A 70 -6.71 8.49 -13.08
C GLY A 70 -7.35 8.38 -11.71
N GLU A 71 -8.14 7.33 -11.50
CA GLU A 71 -8.61 6.94 -10.17
C GLU A 71 -7.41 6.78 -9.24
N LYS A 72 -7.28 7.68 -8.26
CA LYS A 72 -6.16 7.69 -7.32
C LYS A 72 -6.46 6.73 -6.19
N ALA A 73 -6.03 5.51 -6.40
CA ALA A 73 -5.82 4.52 -5.36
C ALA A 73 -4.78 5.03 -4.34
N THR A 74 -5.15 5.27 -3.08
CA THR A 74 -4.16 5.47 -2.01
C THR A 74 -4.71 5.01 -0.68
N VAL A 75 -4.14 3.93 -0.13
CA VAL A 75 -3.85 3.78 1.30
C VAL A 75 -2.56 2.96 1.41
N THR A 76 -1.51 3.53 2.01
CA THR A 76 -0.27 2.81 2.33
C THR A 76 -0.22 2.60 3.84
N TYR A 77 0.09 1.39 4.33
CA TYR A 77 0.87 1.28 5.58
C TYR A 77 1.65 -0.03 5.72
N ASN A 78 2.89 0.17 6.20
CA ASN A 78 4.01 -0.72 6.49
C ASN A 78 4.65 -1.50 5.32
N HIS A 79 5.96 -1.31 5.17
CA HIS A 79 6.84 -2.09 4.30
C HIS A 79 6.50 -2.12 2.80
N GLY A 80 5.69 -1.15 2.31
CA GLY A 80 5.44 -0.95 0.88
C GLY A 80 4.25 -1.72 0.29
N GLU A 81 3.43 -2.34 1.13
CA GLU A 81 2.17 -2.99 0.75
C GLU A 81 1.07 -1.95 0.46
N PHE A 82 0.22 -2.22 -0.52
CA PHE A 82 -0.86 -1.30 -0.91
C PHE A 82 -2.12 -2.02 -1.41
N TYR A 83 -3.26 -1.34 -1.28
CA TYR A 83 -4.50 -1.74 -1.93
C TYR A 83 -5.35 -0.53 -2.37
N SER A 84 -6.32 -0.79 -3.24
CA SER A 84 -7.34 0.17 -3.69
C SER A 84 -8.67 -0.51 -3.89
N ALA A 85 -9.62 -0.17 -3.03
CA ALA A 85 -11.01 -0.58 -3.14
C ALA A 85 -11.79 0.25 -4.17
N ASN A 86 -12.99 -0.20 -4.49
CA ASN A 86 -14.00 0.48 -5.32
C ASN A 86 -13.53 0.86 -6.74
N LEU A 87 -12.54 0.15 -7.29
CA LEU A 87 -12.07 0.38 -8.65
C LEU A 87 -13.13 0.00 -9.68
N THR A 88 -13.37 0.89 -10.65
CA THR A 88 -14.26 0.57 -11.77
C THR A 88 -13.65 -0.56 -12.61
N PRO A 89 -14.42 -1.57 -13.07
CA PRO A 89 -13.88 -2.64 -13.91
C PRO A 89 -13.17 -2.11 -15.17
N GLY A 90 -12.01 -2.67 -15.49
CA GLY A 90 -11.20 -2.24 -16.63
C GLY A 90 -9.75 -2.67 -16.54
N ILE A 91 -8.94 -2.18 -17.48
CA ILE A 91 -7.50 -2.43 -17.51
C ILE A 91 -6.79 -1.29 -16.78
N TYR A 92 -5.89 -1.63 -15.87
CA TYR A 92 -5.09 -0.71 -15.07
C TYR A 92 -3.60 -1.02 -15.25
N SER A 93 -2.74 -0.04 -15.01
CA SER A 93 -1.30 -0.18 -14.96
C SER A 93 -0.80 0.42 -13.65
N LEU A 94 0.12 -0.27 -12.98
CA LEU A 94 0.87 0.30 -11.87
C LEU A 94 1.97 1.20 -12.45
N ILE A 95 1.98 2.47 -12.05
CA ILE A 95 2.89 3.48 -12.62
C ILE A 95 4.11 3.71 -11.75
N GLY A 96 3.99 3.50 -10.44
CA GLY A 96 5.06 3.73 -9.49
C GLY A 96 4.53 4.26 -8.17
N PHE A 97 5.43 4.85 -7.39
CA PHE A 97 5.09 5.40 -6.08
C PHE A 97 5.82 6.70 -5.76
N PHE A 98 5.30 7.45 -4.80
CA PHE A 98 5.97 8.61 -4.21
C PHE A 98 6.66 8.24 -2.89
N SER A 99 7.87 8.76 -2.68
CA SER A 99 8.52 8.86 -1.36
C SER A 99 8.71 10.33 -1.02
N GLY A 100 7.89 10.82 -0.09
CA GLY A 100 7.70 12.26 0.11
C GLY A 100 7.27 12.93 -1.19
N ASN A 101 8.09 13.86 -1.69
CA ASN A 101 7.84 14.59 -2.95
C ASN A 101 8.54 13.99 -4.18
N LYS A 102 9.26 12.87 -4.02
CA LYS A 102 9.99 12.21 -5.13
C LYS A 102 9.13 11.09 -5.71
N PHE A 103 8.97 11.08 -7.04
CA PHE A 103 8.27 10.00 -7.74
C PHE A 103 9.27 8.97 -8.29
N PHE A 104 9.00 7.69 -8.02
CA PHE A 104 9.73 6.54 -8.52
C PHE A 104 8.84 5.79 -9.51
N ALA A 105 9.10 5.95 -10.81
CA ALA A 105 8.33 5.33 -11.87
C ALA A 105 8.74 3.86 -12.05
N LEU A 106 7.75 2.97 -12.09
CA LEU A 106 7.92 1.54 -12.30
C LEU A 106 8.30 1.20 -13.74
N ASP A 107 7.64 1.84 -14.71
CA ASP A 107 7.85 1.64 -16.14
C ASP A 107 7.98 2.97 -16.88
N ALA A 108 8.68 2.93 -18.02
CA ALA A 108 8.76 4.05 -18.94
C ALA A 108 7.49 4.21 -19.80
N ARG A 109 6.67 3.15 -19.93
CA ARG A 109 5.47 3.11 -20.79
C ARG A 109 4.27 2.52 -20.06
N PRO A 110 3.12 3.22 -20.03
CA PRO A 110 1.88 2.64 -19.56
C PRO A 110 1.47 1.42 -20.40
N GLY A 111 1.19 0.28 -19.76
CA GLY A 111 0.69 -0.93 -20.44
C GLY A 111 1.58 -2.17 -20.33
N ASP A 112 2.88 -2.01 -20.09
CA ASP A 112 3.81 -3.16 -20.01
C ASP A 112 3.48 -4.07 -18.80
N LYS A 113 2.93 -3.48 -17.73
CA LYS A 113 2.47 -4.17 -16.51
C LYS A 113 0.99 -3.92 -16.27
N ALA A 114 0.19 -4.10 -17.32
CA ALA A 114 -1.25 -3.98 -17.24
C ALA A 114 -1.90 -5.18 -16.54
N PHE A 115 -2.93 -4.93 -15.74
CA PHE A 115 -3.76 -5.94 -15.10
C PHE A 115 -5.24 -5.58 -15.23
N THR A 116 -6.11 -6.58 -15.12
CA THR A 116 -7.56 -6.40 -15.24
C THR A 116 -8.21 -6.39 -13.87
N VAL A 117 -9.03 -5.37 -13.64
CA VAL A 117 -9.95 -5.29 -12.50
C VAL A 117 -11.33 -5.71 -12.99
N GLU A 118 -11.92 -6.69 -12.32
CA GLU A 118 -13.28 -7.18 -12.56
C GLU A 118 -14.17 -6.81 -11.37
N ALA A 119 -15.48 -6.66 -11.62
CA ALA A 119 -16.44 -6.41 -10.56
C ALA A 119 -16.47 -7.58 -9.56
N GLY A 120 -16.45 -7.27 -8.26
CA GLY A 120 -16.50 -8.25 -7.19
C GLY A 120 -15.24 -9.12 -7.06
N ARG A 121 -14.11 -8.72 -7.65
CA ARG A 121 -12.85 -9.48 -7.59
C ARG A 121 -11.70 -8.67 -7.03
N ALA A 122 -10.75 -9.39 -6.43
CA ALA A 122 -9.45 -8.88 -6.04
C ALA A 122 -8.42 -9.16 -7.13
N ALA A 123 -7.83 -8.10 -7.69
CA ALA A 123 -6.82 -8.15 -8.73
C ALA A 123 -5.43 -7.91 -8.15
N TYR A 124 -4.48 -8.79 -8.49
CA TYR A 124 -3.08 -8.59 -8.13
C TYR A 124 -2.42 -7.64 -9.13
N ALA A 125 -2.01 -6.47 -8.65
CA ALA A 125 -1.33 -5.43 -9.41
C ALA A 125 0.18 -5.69 -9.58
N GLY A 126 0.71 -6.72 -8.91
CA GLY A 126 2.11 -7.09 -8.92
C GLY A 126 2.88 -6.63 -7.67
N SER A 127 4.05 -7.22 -7.50
CA SER A 127 5.01 -6.89 -6.45
C SER A 127 6.37 -6.60 -7.07
N TYR A 128 7.03 -5.56 -6.58
CA TYR A 128 8.25 -5.04 -7.22
C TYR A 128 9.30 -4.66 -6.20
N LYS A 129 10.51 -5.17 -6.36
CA LYS A 129 11.67 -4.78 -5.57
C LYS A 129 12.34 -3.56 -6.17
N LEU A 130 12.54 -2.53 -5.36
CA LEU A 130 13.33 -1.36 -5.74
C LEU A 130 14.82 -1.69 -5.62
N VAL A 131 15.52 -1.59 -6.74
CA VAL A 131 16.98 -1.70 -6.81
C VAL A 131 17.55 -0.31 -7.03
N LEU A 132 18.14 0.26 -5.99
CA LEU A 132 18.83 1.54 -6.07
C LEU A 132 20.23 1.32 -6.63
N ALA A 133 20.53 1.88 -7.81
CA ALA A 133 21.90 2.00 -8.24
C ALA A 133 22.59 3.04 -7.36
N LYS A 134 23.56 2.62 -6.53
CA LYS A 134 24.40 3.56 -5.76
C LYS A 134 25.03 4.55 -6.74
N GLY A 135 24.56 5.79 -6.73
CA GLY A 135 25.17 6.86 -7.49
C GLY A 135 26.56 7.15 -6.93
N GLY A 136 27.57 7.25 -7.78
CA GLY A 136 28.79 7.97 -7.40
C GLY A 136 28.47 9.45 -7.10
N LEU A 137 29.45 10.22 -6.63
CA LEU A 137 29.34 11.60 -6.10
C LEU A 137 28.50 12.62 -6.93
N PHE A 138 28.13 12.30 -8.17
CA PHE A 138 27.43 13.18 -9.12
C PHE A 138 26.18 12.56 -9.77
N ARG A 139 25.73 11.36 -9.35
CA ARG A 139 24.55 10.72 -9.93
C ARG A 139 23.34 10.89 -9.02
N ARG A 140 22.27 11.50 -9.56
CA ARG A 140 20.93 11.40 -8.96
C ARG A 140 20.59 9.91 -8.86
N ASP A 141 20.16 9.46 -7.69
CA ASP A 141 19.76 8.07 -7.45
C ASP A 141 18.77 7.64 -8.54
N LYS A 142 19.14 6.61 -9.30
CA LYS A 142 18.25 5.96 -10.26
C LYS A 142 17.86 4.62 -9.66
N GLY A 143 16.58 4.47 -9.35
CA GLY A 143 15.98 3.20 -8.99
C GLY A 143 15.53 2.46 -10.24
N THR A 144 15.78 1.16 -10.29
CA THR A 144 15.12 0.22 -11.20
C THR A 144 14.21 -0.69 -10.39
N PHE A 145 13.23 -1.31 -11.04
CA PHE A 145 12.30 -2.22 -10.37
C PHE A 145 12.38 -3.61 -10.95
N GLU A 146 12.55 -4.60 -10.07
CA GLU A 146 12.55 -6.01 -10.42
C GLU A 146 11.22 -6.63 -9.99
N PRO A 147 10.49 -7.33 -10.87
CA PRO A 147 9.25 -7.98 -10.50
C PRO A 147 9.52 -9.16 -9.54
N ILE A 148 8.71 -9.26 -8.50
CA ILE A 148 8.66 -10.42 -7.61
C ILE A 148 7.59 -11.36 -8.16
N THR A 149 8.02 -12.42 -8.85
CA THR A 149 7.13 -13.31 -9.63
C THR A 149 6.69 -14.56 -8.87
N SER A 150 6.81 -14.59 -7.54
CA SER A 150 6.43 -15.75 -6.72
C SER A 150 4.93 -15.76 -6.40
N TYR A 151 4.28 -16.92 -6.53
CA TYR A 151 2.92 -17.16 -6.04
C TYR A 151 2.82 -17.01 -4.52
N GLU A 152 3.90 -17.28 -3.79
CA GLU A 152 3.96 -17.10 -2.34
C GLU A 152 3.78 -15.63 -1.95
N GLU A 153 4.26 -14.70 -2.77
CA GLU A 153 4.12 -13.26 -2.53
C GLU A 153 2.66 -12.81 -2.71
N GLU A 154 1.97 -13.26 -3.76
CA GLU A 154 0.53 -12.99 -3.93
C GLU A 154 -0.27 -13.56 -2.74
N GLY A 155 0.04 -14.79 -2.31
CA GLY A 155 -0.59 -15.42 -1.14
C GLY A 155 -0.35 -14.65 0.15
N ARG A 156 0.89 -14.24 0.41
CA ARG A 156 1.28 -13.41 1.56
C ARG A 156 0.50 -12.09 1.59
N LEU A 157 0.39 -11.42 0.45
CA LEU A 157 -0.37 -10.18 0.31
C LEU A 157 -1.87 -10.39 0.49
N LEU A 158 -2.43 -11.49 -0.01
CA LEU A 158 -3.85 -11.81 0.24
C LEU A 158 -4.13 -12.04 1.72
N HIS A 159 -3.22 -12.71 2.44
CA HIS A 159 -3.33 -12.86 3.89
C HIS A 159 -3.27 -11.51 4.62
N TRP A 160 -2.31 -10.66 4.27
CA TRP A 160 -2.22 -9.30 4.78
C TRP A 160 -3.51 -8.50 4.51
N LEU A 161 -3.96 -8.49 3.26
CA LEU A 161 -5.14 -7.76 2.81
C LEU A 161 -6.42 -8.23 3.52
N ALA A 162 -6.54 -9.53 3.79
CA ALA A 162 -7.68 -10.07 4.54
C ALA A 162 -7.70 -9.64 6.01
N GLN A 163 -6.52 -9.45 6.62
CA GLN A 163 -6.44 -8.88 7.97
C GLN A 163 -6.79 -7.40 7.96
N GLU A 164 -6.26 -6.64 6.99
CA GLU A 164 -6.51 -5.20 6.88
C GLU A 164 -7.99 -4.90 6.64
N LEU A 165 -8.63 -5.69 5.78
CA LEU A 165 -10.04 -5.54 5.41
C LEU A 165 -10.99 -6.32 6.32
N LYS A 166 -10.53 -6.81 7.47
CA LYS A 166 -11.35 -7.59 8.40
C LYS A 166 -12.54 -6.76 8.88
N GLY A 167 -13.75 -7.27 8.64
CA GLY A 167 -14.99 -6.58 9.00
C GLY A 167 -15.50 -5.58 7.96
N SER A 168 -14.77 -5.37 6.85
CA SER A 168 -15.26 -4.65 5.69
C SER A 168 -16.09 -5.56 4.77
N GLY A 169 -16.84 -4.97 3.84
CA GLY A 169 -17.55 -5.75 2.82
C GLY A 169 -16.61 -6.48 1.85
N TRP A 170 -15.35 -6.04 1.73
CA TRP A 170 -14.35 -6.64 0.84
C TRP A 170 -13.76 -7.95 1.37
N ALA A 171 -13.88 -8.23 2.67
CA ALA A 171 -13.30 -9.42 3.29
C ALA A 171 -13.71 -10.74 2.60
N ALA A 172 -14.98 -10.86 2.22
CA ALA A 172 -15.47 -12.06 1.53
C ALA A 172 -14.81 -12.27 0.17
N ILE A 173 -14.61 -11.19 -0.59
CA ILE A 173 -13.99 -11.21 -1.92
C ILE A 173 -12.51 -11.62 -1.81
N VAL A 174 -11.79 -11.07 -0.83
CA VAL A 174 -10.38 -11.39 -0.60
C VAL A 174 -10.21 -12.84 -0.15
N ASN A 175 -11.04 -13.32 0.77
CA ASN A 175 -11.00 -14.71 1.24
C ASN A 175 -11.32 -15.72 0.12
N ALA A 176 -12.28 -15.39 -0.76
CA ALA A 176 -12.57 -16.19 -1.94
C ALA A 176 -11.35 -16.28 -2.85
N ARG A 177 -10.70 -15.13 -3.14
CA ARG A 177 -9.49 -15.08 -3.96
C ARG A 177 -8.35 -15.90 -3.37
N MET A 178 -8.13 -15.82 -2.06
CA MET A 178 -7.09 -16.59 -1.36
C MET A 178 -7.26 -18.11 -1.53
N THR A 179 -8.51 -18.58 -1.55
CA THR A 179 -8.85 -19.99 -1.80
C THR A 179 -8.57 -20.39 -3.26
N GLU A 180 -8.71 -19.49 -4.22
CA GLU A 180 -8.35 -19.73 -5.62
C GLU A 180 -6.84 -19.86 -5.80
N THR A 181 -6.06 -18.98 -5.16
CA THR A 181 -4.60 -18.93 -5.29
C THR A 181 -3.94 -20.15 -4.64
N GLY A 182 -4.43 -20.61 -3.48
CA GLY A 182 -3.90 -21.80 -2.80
C GLY A 182 -4.18 -23.15 -3.48
N ARG A 183 -4.92 -23.17 -4.59
CA ARG A 183 -5.20 -24.39 -5.40
C ARG A 183 -4.30 -24.53 -6.63
N LYS A 184 -3.46 -23.53 -6.93
CA LYS A 184 -2.51 -23.55 -8.04
C LYS A 184 -1.13 -23.97 -7.57
#